data_AF-A0A226MMK3-F1
#
_entry.id   AF-A0A226MMK3-F1
#
_cell.length_a   1.000
_cell.length_b   1.000
_cell.length_c   1.000
_cell.angle_alpha   90.00
_cell.angle_beta   90.00
_cell.angle_gamma   90.00
#
_symmetry.space_group_name_H-M   'P 1'
#
loop_
_entity.id
_entity.type
_entity.pdbx_description
1 polymer ?
#
loop_
_entity_poly.entity_id
_entity_poly.type
_entity_poly.pdbx_seq_one_letter_code
_entity_poly.pdbx_strand_id
1 'polypeptide(L)'
;MQPPGRVRSLVLELEDGRAWGAYGSGELLHGCVRLELRGTLRLRALEVCARGRAAVHWLESRSVGFNTVYHDYTAFQTFLHRRRQLIPAIPLQPLSLPSGFPDTEIHESQGNERCLQLVLLQLPL
;
A
#
# COMPACT_ATOMS: atom_id res chain seq x y z
N MET A 1 -6.66 2.31 -13.58
CA MET A 1 -6.89 3.60 -12.89
C MET A 1 -5.94 4.62 -13.47
N GLN A 2 -6.42 5.63 -14.20
CA GLN A 2 -5.55 6.65 -14.79
C GLN A 2 -5.09 7.60 -13.68
N PRO A 3 -3.78 7.84 -13.51
CA PRO A 3 -3.32 8.76 -12.48
C PRO A 3 -3.85 10.18 -12.76
N PRO A 4 -4.06 11.01 -11.72
CA PRO A 4 -4.43 12.41 -11.90
C PRO A 4 -3.40 13.07 -12.81
N GLY A 5 -3.81 13.91 -13.77
CA GLY A 5 -3.06 14.23 -15.01
C GLY A 5 -1.61 14.75 -14.91
N ARG A 6 -1.08 14.99 -13.70
CA ARG A 6 0.33 15.31 -13.43
C ARG A 6 1.16 14.13 -12.94
N VAL A 7 0.56 13.02 -12.55
CA VAL A 7 1.26 11.79 -12.18
C VAL A 7 1.54 11.00 -13.45
N ARG A 8 2.81 10.75 -13.74
CA ARG A 8 3.25 9.93 -14.87
C ARG A 8 3.13 8.45 -14.54
N SER A 9 3.57 8.06 -13.35
CA SER A 9 3.61 6.68 -12.90
C SER A 9 3.59 6.62 -11.37
N LEU A 10 2.96 5.59 -10.82
CA LEU A 10 3.01 5.25 -9.40
C LEU A 10 3.14 3.73 -9.33
N VAL A 11 4.28 3.24 -8.86
CA VAL A 11 4.63 1.82 -8.84
C VAL A 11 5.08 1.43 -7.44
N LEU A 12 4.62 0.28 -6.97
CA LEU A 12 5.15 -0.40 -5.80
C LEU A 12 6.06 -1.52 -6.30
N GLU A 13 7.33 -1.49 -5.92
CA GLU A 13 8.30 -2.53 -6.24
C GLU A 13 8.61 -3.28 -4.94
N LEU A 14 8.49 -4.60 -4.95
CA LEU A 14 8.93 -5.42 -3.82
C LEU A 14 10.38 -5.82 -4.06
N GLU A 15 11.18 -5.88 -3.00
CA GLU A 15 12.55 -6.37 -3.10
C GLU A 15 12.50 -7.89 -3.26
N ASP A 16 12.44 -8.34 -4.53
CA ASP A 16 12.35 -9.76 -4.88
C ASP A 16 13.72 -10.42 -4.76
N GLY A 17 13.96 -11.06 -3.60
CA GLY A 17 15.04 -12.02 -3.39
C GLY A 17 14.58 -13.49 -3.47
N ARG A 18 13.27 -13.75 -3.67
CA ARG A 18 12.68 -15.09 -3.56
C ARG A 18 12.09 -15.54 -4.89
N ALA A 19 12.41 -16.76 -5.30
CA ALA A 19 12.08 -17.34 -6.61
C ALA A 19 10.59 -17.35 -7.02
N TRP A 20 9.66 -17.03 -6.10
CA TRP A 20 8.21 -17.10 -6.34
C TRP A 20 7.39 -15.98 -5.67
N GLY A 21 8.01 -14.98 -5.03
CA GLY A 21 7.28 -13.88 -4.37
C GLY A 21 6.29 -14.31 -3.28
N ALA A 22 6.45 -15.52 -2.72
CA ALA A 22 5.62 -16.04 -1.65
C ALA A 22 6.14 -15.55 -0.29
N TYR A 23 5.23 -15.18 0.61
CA TYR A 23 5.57 -14.79 1.97
C TYR A 23 4.76 -15.57 3.00
N GLY A 24 5.41 -15.97 4.08
CA GLY A 24 4.85 -16.66 5.23
C GLY A 24 4.58 -15.73 6.41
N SER A 25 3.92 -16.28 7.43
CA SER A 25 3.68 -15.58 8.70
C SER A 25 5.00 -15.18 9.35
N GLY A 26 5.11 -13.93 9.80
CA GLY A 26 6.30 -13.42 10.49
C GLY A 26 7.46 -13.02 9.57
N GLU A 27 7.33 -13.20 8.25
CA GLU A 27 8.31 -12.70 7.30
C GLU A 27 8.15 -11.18 7.11
N LEU A 28 9.26 -10.49 6.85
CA LEU A 28 9.27 -9.06 6.56
C LEU A 28 9.13 -8.83 5.06
N LEU A 29 8.14 -8.01 4.69
CA LEU A 29 7.96 -7.55 3.32
C LEU A 29 8.77 -6.27 3.12
N HIS A 30 9.79 -6.35 2.26
CA HIS A 30 10.61 -5.22 1.84
C HIS A 30 10.22 -4.75 0.44
N GLY A 31 10.25 -3.44 0.22
CA GLY A 31 9.92 -2.86 -1.07
C GLY A 31 10.13 -1.35 -1.11
N CYS A 32 9.81 -0.73 -2.23
CA CYS A 32 9.80 0.71 -2.38
C CYS A 32 8.62 1.20 -3.23
N VAL A 33 8.21 2.44 -3.01
CA VAL A 33 7.25 3.11 -3.89
C VAL A 33 8.01 4.11 -4.76
N ARG A 34 7.84 4.00 -6.08
CA ARG A 34 8.34 4.94 -7.07
C ARG A 34 7.18 5.78 -7.62
N LEU A 35 7.22 7.07 -7.34
CA LEU A 35 6.27 8.06 -7.87
C LEU A 35 6.98 8.96 -8.88
N GLU A 36 6.46 8.97 -10.11
CA GLU A 36 6.93 9.82 -11.20
C GLU A 36 5.91 10.90 -11.52
N LEU A 37 6.36 12.16 -11.58
CA LEU A 37 5.51 13.32 -11.85
C LEU A 37 5.94 14.02 -13.14
N ARG A 38 4.97 14.58 -13.87
CA ARG A 38 5.17 15.39 -15.10
C ARG A 38 5.31 16.90 -14.80
N GLY A 39 5.50 17.26 -13.53
CA GLY A 39 5.59 18.64 -13.06
C GLY A 39 5.26 18.75 -11.58
N THR A 40 5.24 19.97 -11.05
CA THR A 40 4.99 20.21 -9.63
C THR A 40 3.58 19.77 -9.23
N LEU A 41 3.49 18.94 -8.19
CA LEU A 41 2.25 18.45 -7.60
C LEU A 41 2.32 18.66 -6.08
N ARG A 42 1.28 19.27 -5.50
CA ARG A 42 1.14 19.33 -4.04
C ARG A 42 0.54 18.02 -3.55
N LEU A 43 1.39 17.12 -3.04
CA LEU A 43 0.95 15.90 -2.38
C LEU A 43 0.52 16.22 -0.96
N ARG A 44 -0.68 15.79 -0.57
CA ARG A 44 -1.14 15.92 0.82
C ARG A 44 -0.59 14.81 1.68
N ALA A 45 -0.74 13.57 1.23
CA ALA A 45 -0.20 12.40 1.88
C ALA A 45 0.09 11.35 0.82
N LEU A 46 1.08 10.51 1.11
CA LEU A 46 1.35 9.29 0.36
C LEU A 46 1.35 8.15 1.37
N GLU A 47 0.68 7.06 1.04
CA GLU A 47 0.44 5.99 1.97
C GLU A 47 0.35 4.65 1.27
N VAL A 48 0.83 3.61 1.98
CA VAL A 48 0.75 2.23 1.55
C VAL A 48 -0.08 1.43 2.54
N CYS A 49 -0.98 0.62 1.99
CA CYS A 49 -1.83 -0.28 2.75
C CYS A 49 -1.57 -1.72 2.29
N ALA A 50 -1.09 -2.57 3.19
CA ALA A 50 -1.05 -4.01 2.98
C ALA A 50 -2.33 -4.64 3.54
N ARG A 51 -3.04 -5.38 2.69
CA ARG A 51 -4.27 -6.09 3.06
C ARG A 51 -4.24 -7.54 2.60
N GLY A 52 -4.30 -8.46 3.55
CA GLY A 52 -4.46 -9.89 3.29
C GLY A 52 -5.87 -10.32 3.66
N ARG A 53 -6.63 -10.86 2.69
CA ARG A 53 -8.02 -11.26 2.89
C ARG A 53 -8.23 -12.65 2.30
N ALA A 54 -8.76 -13.58 3.09
CA ALA A 54 -9.30 -14.82 2.56
C ALA A 54 -10.75 -14.59 2.13
N ALA A 55 -11.08 -15.17 0.98
CA ALA A 55 -12.43 -15.27 0.48
C ALA A 55 -12.79 -16.76 0.40
N VAL A 56 -13.97 -17.12 0.90
CA VAL A 56 -14.51 -18.47 0.80
C VAL A 56 -15.84 -18.37 0.08
N HIS A 57 -16.07 -19.26 -0.88
CA HIS A 57 -17.34 -19.42 -1.55
C HIS A 57 -17.83 -20.86 -1.30
N TRP A 58 -19.12 -21.05 -1.06
CA TRP A 58 -19.70 -22.38 -0.94
C TRP A 58 -21.14 -22.39 -1.43
N LEU A 59 -21.53 -23.55 -1.97
CA LEU A 59 -22.90 -23.81 -2.40
C LEU A 59 -23.56 -24.74 -1.38
N GLU A 60 -24.74 -24.40 -0.89
CA GLU A 60 -25.58 -25.34 -0.13
C GLU A 60 -26.78 -25.73 -0.98
N SER A 61 -27.07 -27.02 -1.03
CA SER A 61 -28.29 -27.50 -1.65
C SER A 61 -29.34 -27.74 -0.56
N ARG A 62 -30.58 -27.36 -0.86
CA ARG A 62 -31.76 -27.64 -0.03
C ARG A 62 -32.82 -28.31 -0.90
N SER A 63 -33.19 -29.53 -0.54
CA SER A 63 -34.30 -30.23 -1.19
C SER A 63 -35.63 -29.80 -0.59
N VAL A 64 -36.58 -29.42 -1.45
CA VAL A 64 -37.96 -29.07 -1.09
C VAL A 64 -38.89 -29.92 -1.96
N GLY A 65 -39.42 -31.00 -1.38
CA GLY A 65 -40.17 -32.00 -2.14
C GLY A 65 -39.28 -32.70 -3.18
N PHE A 66 -39.68 -32.63 -4.45
CA PHE A 66 -38.94 -33.21 -5.58
C PHE A 66 -37.91 -32.26 -6.21
N ASN A 67 -37.80 -31.02 -5.71
CA ASN A 67 -36.90 -29.99 -6.25
C ASN A 67 -35.65 -29.85 -5.37
N THR A 68 -34.50 -29.63 -6.00
CA THR A 68 -33.26 -29.21 -5.34
C THR A 68 -33.00 -27.74 -5.65
N VAL A 69 -32.93 -26.91 -4.61
CA VAL A 69 -32.58 -25.49 -4.70
C VAL A 69 -31.14 -25.33 -4.26
N TYR A 70 -30.34 -24.58 -5.01
CA TYR A 70 -28.96 -24.25 -4.64
C TYR A 70 -28.90 -22.82 -4.10
N HIS A 71 -28.21 -22.65 -2.99
CA HIS A 71 -27.88 -21.38 -2.37
C HIS A 71 -26.39 -21.12 -2.53
N ASP A 72 -26.04 -19.97 -3.08
CA ASP A 72 -24.66 -19.51 -3.20
C ASP A 72 -24.34 -18.59 -2.04
N TYR A 73 -23.27 -18.90 -1.31
CA TYR A 73 -22.76 -18.14 -0.20
C TYR A 73 -21.32 -17.75 -0.41
N THR A 74 -20.97 -16.57 0.07
CA THR A 74 -19.58 -16.10 0.09
C THR A 74 -19.30 -15.44 1.43
N ALA A 75 -18.13 -15.72 2.01
CA ALA A 75 -17.62 -15.09 3.22
C ALA A 75 -16.20 -14.56 3.00
N PHE A 76 -15.83 -13.53 3.75
CA PHE A 76 -14.50 -12.95 3.70
C PHE A 76 -13.96 -12.74 5.11
N GLN A 77 -12.68 -13.07 5.32
CA GLN A 77 -11.96 -12.78 6.55
C GLN A 77 -10.69 -11.98 6.22
N THR A 78 -10.49 -10.84 6.88
CA THR A 78 -9.25 -10.07 6.75
C THR A 78 -8.27 -10.54 7.83
N PHE A 79 -7.07 -10.95 7.43
CA PHE A 79 -6.01 -11.45 8.31
C PHE A 79 -4.90 -10.41 8.50
N LEU A 80 -4.62 -9.62 7.48
CA LEU A 80 -3.63 -8.55 7.50
C LEU A 80 -4.30 -7.24 7.12
N HIS A 81 -4.13 -6.24 7.96
CA HIS A 81 -4.49 -4.86 7.64
C HIS A 81 -3.47 -3.91 8.27
N ARG A 82 -2.51 -3.47 7.45
CA ARG A 82 -1.44 -2.56 7.87
C ARG A 82 -1.40 -1.36 6.94
N ARG A 83 -1.26 -0.18 7.52
CA ARG A 83 -1.27 1.12 6.83
C ARG A 83 -0.05 1.90 7.29
N ARG A 84 0.75 2.40 6.34
CA ARG A 84 1.99 3.15 6.60
C ARG A 84 2.05 4.39 5.73
N GLN A 85 2.13 5.55 6.38
CA GLN A 85 2.29 6.83 5.71
C GLN A 85 3.76 7.01 5.30
N LEU A 86 3.97 7.29 4.02
CA LEU A 86 5.28 7.56 3.42
C LEU A 86 5.57 9.06 3.35
N ILE A 87 4.55 9.84 2.99
CA ILE A 87 4.58 11.30 3.07
C ILE A 87 3.50 11.70 4.07
N PRO A 88 3.87 12.26 5.23
CA PRO A 88 2.92 12.70 6.23
C PRO A 88 1.94 13.72 5.65
N ALA A 89 0.68 13.62 6.05
CA ALA A 89 -0.20 14.78 5.96
C ALA A 89 0.37 15.87 6.86
N ILE A 90 0.80 17.00 6.28
CA ILE A 90 1.11 18.19 7.08
C ILE A 90 -0.14 18.50 7.91
N PRO A 91 -0.11 18.38 9.24
CA PRO A 91 -1.25 18.74 10.06
C PRO A 91 -1.51 20.24 9.88
N LEU A 92 -2.75 20.65 9.69
CA LEU A 92 -3.13 22.08 9.67
C LEU A 92 -3.06 22.73 11.06
N GLN A 93 -2.16 22.29 11.93
CA GLN A 93 -1.94 22.88 13.24
C GLN A 93 -0.65 23.70 13.22
N PRO A 94 -0.64 24.96 13.70
CA PRO A 94 0.59 25.71 13.90
C PRO A 94 1.48 24.92 14.87
N LEU A 95 2.63 24.48 14.38
CA LEU A 95 3.59 23.70 15.15
C LEU A 95 4.26 24.63 16.18
N SER A 96 3.88 24.54 17.46
CA SER A 96 4.74 25.03 18.54
C SER A 96 5.88 24.03 18.70
N LEU A 97 7.05 24.40 18.16
CA LEU A 97 8.28 23.62 18.13
C LEU A 97 8.84 23.45 19.55
N PRO A 98 9.04 22.22 20.07
CA PRO A 98 10.01 22.01 21.13
C PRO A 98 11.41 21.96 20.48
N SER A 99 12.29 22.82 20.97
CA SER A 99 13.68 22.93 20.56
C SER A 99 14.45 21.63 20.80
N GLY A 100 14.88 21.00 19.70
CA GLY A 100 15.99 20.06 19.67
C GLY A 100 15.60 18.61 19.42
N PHE A 101 15.78 18.12 18.20
CA PHE A 101 16.20 16.74 17.86
C PHE A 101 16.86 16.76 16.46
N PRO A 102 17.81 15.85 16.16
CA PRO A 102 18.87 16.04 15.19
C PRO A 102 18.46 15.64 13.76
N ASP A 103 19.29 16.11 12.83
CA ASP A 103 19.14 16.06 11.39
C ASP A 103 18.83 14.65 10.87
N THR A 104 17.61 14.46 10.36
CA THR A 104 17.29 13.32 9.50
C THR A 104 17.67 13.72 8.09
N GLU A 105 18.79 13.19 7.59
CA GLU A 105 19.27 13.43 6.23
C GLU A 105 18.22 12.97 5.20
N ILE A 106 17.54 13.94 4.61
CA ILE A 106 16.75 13.76 3.40
C ILE A 106 17.74 13.84 2.25
N HIS A 107 18.10 12.71 1.64
CA HIS A 107 18.85 12.73 0.39
C HIS A 107 17.94 13.24 -0.74
N GLU A 108 17.97 14.54 -0.98
CA GLU A 108 17.53 15.15 -2.25
C GLU A 108 18.52 14.75 -3.34
N SER A 109 18.11 13.84 -4.22
CA SER A 109 18.83 13.60 -5.47
C SER A 109 18.57 14.77 -6.41
N GLN A 110 19.49 15.73 -6.42
CA GLN A 110 19.50 16.84 -7.37
C GLN A 110 20.00 16.33 -8.73
N GLY A 111 19.08 15.80 -9.53
CA GLY A 111 19.30 15.45 -10.93
C GLY A 111 18.19 16.08 -11.77
N ASN A 112 18.58 17.00 -12.64
CA ASN A 112 17.68 17.70 -13.57
C ASN A 112 16.84 16.68 -14.36
N GLU A 113 15.53 16.94 -14.46
CA GLU A 113 14.50 16.17 -15.17
C GLU A 113 13.95 14.89 -14.49
N ARG A 114 12.68 15.02 -14.01
CA ARG A 114 11.74 13.97 -13.58
C ARG A 114 12.02 13.36 -12.20
N CYS A 115 11.55 14.07 -11.16
CA CYS A 115 11.55 13.61 -9.77
C CYS A 115 11.09 12.15 -9.63
N LEU A 116 12.02 11.28 -9.24
CA LEU A 116 11.79 9.91 -8.77
C LEU A 116 11.94 9.94 -7.25
N GLN A 117 10.84 10.04 -6.51
CA GLN A 117 10.90 9.85 -5.07
C GLN A 117 10.82 8.35 -4.78
N LEU A 118 11.91 7.78 -4.26
CA LEU A 118 12.00 6.39 -3.82
C LEU A 118 11.83 6.36 -2.30
N VAL A 119 10.86 5.59 -1.78
CA VAL A 119 10.68 5.42 -0.33
C VAL A 119 10.75 3.94 0.01
N LEU A 120 11.74 3.54 0.81
CA LEU A 120 11.91 2.19 1.30
C LEU A 120 10.83 1.85 2.35
N LEU A 121 10.26 0.65 2.23
CA LEU A 121 9.20 0.10 3.05
C LEU A 121 9.64 -1.22 3.66
N GLN A 122 9.36 -1.37 4.94
CA GLN A 122 9.45 -2.64 5.66
C GLN A 122 8.14 -2.86 6.41
N LEU A 123 7.44 -3.95 6.13
CA LEU A 123 6.15 -4.30 6.74
C LEU A 123 6.22 -5.70 7.33
N PRO A 124 5.92 -5.90 8.63
CA PRO A 124 5.75 -7.24 9.19
C PRO A 124 4.43 -7.86 8.73
N LEU A 125 4.49 -9.12 8.26
CA LEU A 125 3.34 -9.94 7.84
C LEU A 125 2.78 -10.81 8.97
#